data_AF-A0A395M4P3-F1
#
_entry.id   AF-A0A395M4P3-F1
#
_cell.length_a   1.000
_cell.length_b   1.000
_cell.length_c   1.000
_cell.angle_alpha   90.00
_cell.angle_beta   90.00
_cell.angle_gamma   90.00
#
_symmetry.space_group_name_H-M   'P 1'
#
loop_
_entity.id
_entity.type
_entity.pdbx_description
1 polymer ?
#
loop_
_entity_poly.entity_id
_entity_poly.type
_entity_poly.pdbx_seq_one_letter_code
_entity_poly.pdbx_strand_id
1 'polypeptide(L)'
;MTMTKLGDLLRSRKLKISQVSELTGLSEAYLDELVNRSTASLTVKEAVALAHAIGMSADEFMKEVQPSLIKTPPPLRSQVGSRSDQPRRPSSSS
;
A
#
# COMPACT_ATOMS: atom_id res chain seq x y z
N MET A 1 4.56 -20.97 -10.08
CA MET A 1 4.26 -19.54 -9.83
C MET A 1 5.56 -18.87 -9.47
N THR A 2 6.03 -17.93 -10.29
CA THR A 2 7.25 -17.16 -9.99
C THR A 2 6.90 -16.14 -8.92
N MET A 3 7.38 -16.32 -7.68
CA MET A 3 7.23 -15.31 -6.63
C MET A 3 8.28 -14.21 -6.81
N THR A 4 7.94 -13.00 -6.41
CA THR A 4 8.90 -11.88 -6.36
C THR A 4 9.85 -12.05 -5.18
N LYS A 5 10.95 -11.28 -5.18
CA LYS A 5 11.87 -11.22 -4.03
C LYS A 5 11.17 -10.81 -2.74
N LEU A 6 10.18 -9.93 -2.83
CA LEU A 6 9.33 -9.59 -1.68
C LEU A 6 8.57 -10.83 -1.17
N GLY A 7 7.99 -11.62 -2.08
CA GLY A 7 7.31 -12.88 -1.73
C GLY A 7 8.22 -13.87 -1.02
N ASP A 8 9.44 -14.04 -1.51
CA ASP A 8 10.44 -14.91 -0.89
C ASP A 8 10.84 -14.42 0.51
N LEU A 9 11.00 -13.09 0.69
CA LEU A 9 11.32 -12.49 1.99
C LEU A 9 10.19 -12.71 3.01
N LEU A 10 8.94 -12.47 2.62
CA LEU A 10 7.80 -12.70 3.52
C LEU A 10 7.72 -14.17 3.95
N ARG A 11 7.91 -15.09 3.01
CA ARG A 11 7.93 -16.53 3.28
C ARG A 11 9.07 -16.92 4.22
N SER A 12 10.28 -16.42 3.97
CA SER A 12 11.47 -16.68 4.80
C SER A 12 11.25 -16.23 6.24
N ARG A 13 10.59 -15.07 6.43
CA ARG A 13 10.24 -14.52 7.74
C ARG A 13 8.94 -15.10 8.34
N LYS A 14 8.27 -16.02 7.65
CA LYS A 14 6.96 -16.59 8.03
C LYS A 14 5.88 -15.53 8.27
N LEU A 15 5.97 -14.41 7.55
CA LEU A 15 5.01 -13.31 7.63
C LEU A 15 3.85 -13.56 6.67
N LYS A 16 2.63 -13.38 7.16
CA LYS A 16 1.41 -13.42 6.34
C LYS A 16 1.10 -12.04 5.77
N ILE A 17 0.48 -12.01 4.59
CA ILE A 17 -0.01 -10.77 3.96
C ILE A 17 -0.87 -9.95 4.94
N SER A 18 -1.75 -10.59 5.69
CA SER A 18 -2.63 -9.92 6.67
C SER A 18 -1.86 -9.19 7.77
N GLN A 19 -0.77 -9.80 8.27
CA GLN A 19 0.08 -9.17 9.28
C GLN A 19 0.85 -7.97 8.71
N VAL A 20 1.34 -8.10 7.48
CA VAL A 20 2.04 -7.00 6.79
C VAL A 20 1.06 -5.86 6.48
N SER A 21 -0.18 -6.17 6.12
CA SER A 21 -1.27 -5.21 5.92
C SER A 21 -1.51 -4.40 7.19
N GLU A 22 -1.66 -5.05 8.34
CA GLU A 22 -1.83 -4.37 9.64
C GLU A 22 -0.66 -3.47 10.01
N LEU A 23 0.58 -3.89 9.74
CA LEU A 23 1.79 -3.13 10.08
C LEU A 23 2.06 -1.95 9.14
N THR A 24 1.69 -2.07 7.87
CA THR A 24 2.01 -1.07 6.84
C THR A 24 0.84 -0.16 6.51
N GLY A 25 -0.39 -0.56 6.85
CA GLY A 25 -1.62 0.10 6.43
C GLY A 25 -1.96 -0.09 4.94
N LEU A 26 -1.25 -0.98 4.24
CA LEU A 26 -1.48 -1.30 2.83
C LEU A 26 -2.55 -2.39 2.70
N SER A 27 -3.34 -2.34 1.63
CA SER A 27 -4.37 -3.35 1.42
C SER A 27 -3.76 -4.71 1.10
N GLU A 28 -4.40 -5.80 1.54
CA GLU A 28 -3.96 -7.16 1.25
C GLU A 28 -3.89 -7.45 -0.25
N ALA A 29 -4.84 -6.90 -1.03
CA ALA A 29 -4.83 -7.03 -2.49
C ALA A 29 -3.59 -6.39 -3.13
N TYR A 30 -3.20 -5.21 -2.65
CA TYR A 30 -2.00 -4.53 -3.14
C TYR A 30 -0.74 -5.32 -2.76
N LEU A 31 -0.65 -5.79 -1.51
CA LEU A 31 0.47 -6.63 -1.08
C LEU A 31 0.57 -7.95 -1.86
N ASP A 32 -0.56 -8.60 -2.16
CA ASP A 32 -0.59 -9.82 -2.97
C ASP A 32 -0.11 -9.54 -4.41
N GLU A 33 -0.49 -8.38 -4.99
CA GLU A 33 0.08 -7.93 -6.26
C GLU A 33 1.59 -7.74 -6.18
N LEU A 34 2.12 -7.11 -5.12
CA LEU A 34 3.57 -6.93 -4.95
C LEU A 34 4.32 -8.26 -4.81
N VAL A 35 3.72 -9.24 -4.15
CA VAL A 35 4.31 -10.58 -3.92
C VAL A 35 4.31 -11.43 -5.18
N ASN A 36 3.30 -11.26 -6.04
CA ASN A 36 3.11 -12.10 -7.22
C ASN A 36 3.50 -11.42 -8.55
N ARG A 37 3.65 -10.08 -8.58
CA ARG A 37 3.97 -9.31 -9.80
C ARG A 37 5.17 -8.40 -9.59
N SER A 38 6.21 -8.62 -10.40
CA SER A 38 7.51 -7.94 -10.30
C SER A 38 7.55 -6.51 -10.85
N THR A 39 6.40 -5.88 -11.13
CA THR A 39 6.32 -4.63 -11.91
C THR A 39 5.86 -3.41 -11.12
N ALA A 40 5.64 -3.54 -9.82
CA ALA A 40 5.09 -2.45 -9.03
C ALA A 40 6.18 -1.48 -8.56
N SER A 41 6.05 -0.22 -8.95
CA SER A 41 6.84 0.86 -8.40
C SER A 41 6.30 1.22 -7.01
N LEU A 42 7.19 1.33 -6.02
CA LEU A 42 6.84 1.67 -4.64
C LEU A 42 7.11 3.14 -4.38
N THR A 43 6.28 3.79 -3.57
CA THR A 43 6.67 5.05 -2.96
C THR A 43 7.72 4.82 -1.88
N VAL A 44 8.50 5.86 -1.57
CA VAL A 44 9.49 5.80 -0.47
C VAL A 44 8.82 5.41 0.86
N LYS A 45 7.61 5.93 1.12
CA LYS A 45 6.86 5.60 2.35
C LYS A 45 6.49 4.13 2.43
N GLU A 46 6.01 3.55 1.33
CA GLU A 46 5.67 2.13 1.27
C GLU A 46 6.90 1.24 1.40
N ALA A 47 8.00 1.57 0.72
CA ALA A 47 9.25 0.83 0.81
C ALA A 47 9.81 0.83 2.25
N VAL A 48 9.78 1.98 2.93
CA VAL A 48 10.21 2.09 4.33
C VAL A 48 9.27 1.32 5.27
N ALA A 49 7.95 1.41 5.07
CA ALA A 49 6.98 0.68 5.88
C ALA A 49 7.15 -0.85 5.73
N LEU A 50 7.35 -1.32 4.49
CA LEU A 50 7.59 -2.74 4.19
C LEU A 50 8.90 -3.23 4.80
N ALA A 51 10.00 -2.47 4.65
CA ALA A 51 11.28 -2.79 5.27
C ALA A 51 11.15 -2.95 6.79
N HIS A 52 10.47 -2.00 7.44
CA HIS A 52 10.21 -2.03 8.88
C HIS A 52 9.33 -3.23 9.29
N ALA A 53 8.26 -3.52 8.54
CA ALA A 53 7.38 -4.66 8.80
C ALA A 53 8.09 -6.02 8.67
N ILE A 54 9.09 -6.10 7.78
CA ILE A 54 9.92 -7.30 7.56
C ILE A 54 11.05 -7.41 8.59
N GLY A 55 11.31 -6.33 9.35
CA GLY A 55 12.38 -6.29 10.34
C GLY A 55 13.77 -6.09 9.73
N MET A 56 13.86 -5.34 8.64
CA MET A 56 15.12 -4.99 7.97
C MET A 56 15.26 -3.48 7.77
N SER A 57 16.49 -3.04 7.48
CA SER A 57 16.73 -1.63 7.17
C SER A 57 16.17 -1.27 5.78
N ALA A 58 15.79 0.00 5.58
CA ALA A 58 15.32 0.46 4.28
C ALA A 58 16.38 0.30 3.18
N ASP A 59 17.67 0.50 3.50
CA ASP A 59 18.77 0.29 2.55
C ASP A 59 18.90 -1.18 2.11
N GLU A 60 18.83 -2.11 3.06
CA GLU A 60 18.88 -3.55 2.79
C GLU A 60 17.68 -3.99 1.94
N PHE A 61 16.47 -3.53 2.30
CA PHE A 61 15.26 -3.79 1.52
C PHE A 61 15.39 -3.31 0.06
N MET A 62 15.90 -2.10 -0.13
CA MET A 62 16.11 -1.51 -1.45
C MET A 62 17.12 -2.29 -2.30
N LYS A 63 18.16 -2.88 -1.69
CA LYS A 63 19.16 -3.71 -2.37
C LYS A 63 18.64 -5.10 -2.75
N GLU A 64 17.82 -5.69 -1.88
CA GLU A 64 17.26 -7.04 -2.05
C GLU A 64 16.09 -7.07 -3.03
N VAL A 65 15.12 -6.18 -2.84
CA VAL A 65 13.88 -6.16 -3.63
C VAL A 65 14.04 -5.35 -4.91
N GLN A 66 15.00 -4.42 -4.94
CA GLN A 66 15.28 -3.49 -6.05
C GLN A 66 14.00 -2.87 -6.66
N PRO A 67 13.10 -2.32 -5.83
CA PRO A 67 11.88 -1.72 -6.35
C PRO A 67 12.20 -0.41 -7.09
N SER A 68 11.45 -0.14 -8.15
CA SER A 68 11.46 1.18 -8.77
C SER A 68 10.77 2.18 -7.84
N LEU A 69 11.48 3.22 -7.40
CA LEU A 69 10.90 4.22 -6.50
C LEU A 69 10.14 5.30 -7.27
N ILE A 70 8.89 5.54 -6.87
CA ILE A 70 8.11 6.69 -7.32
C ILE A 70 8.48 7.88 -6.42
N LYS A 71 9.02 8.96 -7.03
CA LYS A 71 9.37 10.21 -6.33
C LYS A 71 8.14 10.91 -5.73
N THR A 72 6.97 10.71 -6.32
CA THR A 72 5.74 11.40 -5.95
C THR A 72 4.73 10.37 -5.45
N PRO A 73 4.30 10.43 -4.18
CA PRO A 73 3.22 9.57 -3.72
C PRO A 73 1.96 9.79 -4.58
N PRO A 74 1.21 8.74 -4.95
CA PRO A 74 -0.13 8.94 -5.47
C PRO A 74 -0.94 9.67 -4.39
N PRO A 75 -1.77 10.66 -4.77
CA PRO A 75 -2.59 11.37 -3.81
C PRO A 75 -3.46 10.36 -3.06
N LEU A 76 -3.41 10.41 -1.73
CA LEU A 76 -4.31 9.64 -0.89
C LEU A 76 -5.73 9.97 -1.35
N ARG A 77 -6.45 8.98 -1.88
CA ARG A 77 -7.88 9.12 -2.16
C ARG A 77 -8.58 9.26 -0.82
N SER A 78 -8.63 10.48 -0.31
CA SER A 78 -9.58 10.91 0.71
C SER A 78 -10.97 10.78 0.11
N GLN A 79 -11.57 9.59 0.18
CA GLN A 79 -13.00 9.41 -0.05
C GLN A 79 -13.74 9.94 1.18
N VAL A 80 -13.60 11.24 1.44
CA VAL A 80 -14.42 11.98 2.40
C VAL A 80 -15.68 12.37 1.64
N GLY A 81 -16.80 11.80 2.09
CA GLY A 81 -18.04 11.68 1.34
C GLY A 81 -18.54 12.97 0.70
N SER A 82 -18.95 12.86 -0.57
CA SER A 82 -19.97 13.71 -1.14
C SER A 82 -21.33 13.34 -0.55
N ARG A 83 -21.52 13.58 0.75
CA ARG A 83 -22.85 13.77 1.32
C ARG A 83 -23.23 15.19 0.92
N SER A 84 -23.75 15.34 -0.29
CA SER A 84 -24.44 16.56 -0.71
C SER A 84 -25.71 16.65 0.13
N ASP A 85 -25.56 17.25 1.31
CA ASP A 85 -26.63 17.72 2.16
C ASP A 85 -27.42 18.74 1.34
N GLN A 86 -28.45 18.25 0.66
CA GLN A 86 -29.35 19.05 -0.14
C GLN A 86 -30.25 19.83 0.83
N PRO A 87 -30.15 21.16 0.93
CA PRO A 87 -31.11 21.90 1.73
C PRO A 87 -32.46 21.82 1.01
N ARG A 88 -33.43 21.08 1.55
CA ARG A 88 -34.82 21.20 1.12
C ARG A 88 -35.28 22.62 1.42
N ARG A 89 -35.28 23.50 0.42
CA ARG A 89 -36.03 24.76 0.46
C ARG A 89 -37.52 24.42 0.62
N PRO A 90 -38.22 24.95 1.63
CA PRO A 90 -39.67 25.00 1.57
C PRO A 90 -40.05 26.09 0.57
N SER A 91 -40.63 25.69 -0.56
CA SER A 91 -41.31 26.62 -1.47
C SER A 91 -42.68 26.96 -0.89
N SER A 92 -42.75 28.09 -0.19
CA SER A 92 -44.01 28.76 0.14
C SER A 92 -44.30 29.90 -0.85
N SER A 93 -45.45 29.77 -1.48
CA SER A 93 -46.43 30.81 -1.87
C SER A 93 -46.13 31.77 -3.02
N SER A 94 -46.94 31.68 -4.08
CA SER A 94 -47.90 32.72 -4.49
C SER A 94 -49.05 32.08 -5.28
#